data_AF-A0A2M9L182-F1
#
_entry.id   AF-A0A2M9L182-F1
#
_cell.length_a   1.000
_cell.length_b   1.000
_cell.length_c   1.000
_cell.angle_alpha   90.00
_cell.angle_beta   90.00
_cell.angle_gamma   90.00
#
_symmetry.space_group_name_H-M   'P 1'
#
loop_
_entity.id
_entity.type
_entity.pdbx_description
1 polymer ?
#
loop_
_entity_poly.entity_id
_entity_poly.type
_entity_poly.pdbx_seq_one_letter_code
_entity_poly.pdbx_strand_id
1 'polypeptide(L)'
;MRRPRPARALAAALSAACLASGLVSCGGDGRPPRVPMPSNVPTVPQFPDAGALVDALERAGVPCLVTLHSSLPGGSSTDCTTTVDGDTFEYVVDVYNPEQFTRDDIGNAIAAGRTAYHQTFVAAGNWSINVVDPAYAPRIAQILGGAVLPGDGPSAPARPLPVIPPAPRYDSVEQLATALDASVGCEDRKAEPGGSLACRTGSRVGHGPNCASLRVFGSDAGRDRSLRGALSVPGIPGYLAAGANWSVNLCDYGLADRVARDLGGVVVSYDGD
;
A
#
# COMPACT_ATOMS: atom_id res chain seq x y z
N MET A 1 -21.61 55.83 -51.42
CA MET A 1 -22.90 55.11 -51.64
C MET A 1 -22.68 53.65 -51.25
N ARG A 2 -23.43 52.93 -50.43
CA ARG A 2 -24.62 53.13 -49.58
C ARG A 2 -24.44 52.12 -48.43
N ARG A 3 -24.72 52.51 -47.17
CA ARG A 3 -25.27 51.59 -46.17
C ARG A 3 -26.79 51.65 -46.28
N PRO A 4 -27.51 50.56 -45.98
CA PRO A 4 -28.21 50.53 -44.71
C PRO A 4 -28.21 49.15 -43.99
N ARG A 5 -28.25 49.20 -42.66
CA ARG A 5 -28.81 48.17 -41.75
C ARG A 5 -30.35 48.40 -41.66
N PRO A 6 -31.09 47.79 -40.71
CA PRO A 6 -31.41 46.39 -40.40
C PRO A 6 -32.94 46.13 -40.45
N ALA A 7 -33.44 44.90 -40.30
CA ALA A 7 -34.83 44.68 -39.88
C ALA A 7 -35.01 43.35 -39.13
N ARG A 8 -35.49 43.48 -37.88
CA ARG A 8 -36.03 42.45 -36.97
C ARG A 8 -37.51 42.19 -37.31
N ALA A 9 -38.02 41.00 -37.00
CA ALA A 9 -39.22 40.74 -36.16
C ALA A 9 -39.63 39.25 -36.30
N LEU A 10 -39.63 38.42 -35.25
CA LEU A 10 -40.55 38.31 -34.09
C LEU A 10 -41.92 37.69 -34.41
N ALA A 11 -42.17 36.49 -33.86
CA ALA A 11 -43.37 36.08 -33.12
C ALA A 11 -43.19 34.60 -32.73
N ALA A 12 -43.02 34.30 -31.43
CA ALA A 12 -44.08 33.84 -30.52
C ALA A 12 -44.32 32.31 -30.66
N ALA A 13 -44.57 31.49 -29.65
CA ALA A 13 -44.61 31.55 -28.19
C ALA A 13 -45.09 30.14 -27.83
N LEU A 14 -44.53 29.47 -26.82
CA LEU A 14 -45.26 28.39 -26.11
C LEU A 14 -44.61 28.23 -24.74
N SER A 15 -45.17 28.99 -23.81
CA SER A 15 -44.91 28.91 -22.39
C SER A 15 -45.53 27.63 -21.80
N ALA A 16 -44.75 26.99 -20.93
CA ALA A 16 -45.10 26.21 -19.75
C ALA A 16 -46.53 25.65 -19.61
N ALA A 17 -46.61 24.32 -19.45
CA ALA A 17 -47.45 23.70 -18.44
C ALA A 17 -46.81 22.38 -17.97
N CYS A 18 -46.34 22.38 -16.72
CA CYS A 18 -46.19 21.18 -15.92
C CYS A 18 -47.54 20.44 -15.86
N LEU A 19 -47.53 19.11 -15.93
CA LEU A 19 -48.02 18.21 -14.88
C LEU A 19 -48.11 16.78 -15.40
N ALA A 20 -47.31 15.93 -14.75
CA ALA A 20 -47.64 14.56 -14.34
C ALA A 20 -48.18 13.59 -15.40
N SER A 21 -47.34 12.62 -15.78
CA SER A 21 -47.73 11.20 -15.89
C SER A 21 -46.48 10.32 -16.04
N GLY A 22 -46.07 9.68 -14.94
CA GLY A 22 -45.38 8.38 -15.03
C GLY A 22 -43.85 8.38 -15.00
N LEU A 23 -43.21 9.09 -14.07
CA LEU A 23 -41.97 8.54 -13.49
C LEU A 23 -42.38 7.32 -12.67
N VAL A 24 -42.35 6.15 -13.29
CA VAL A 24 -42.28 4.90 -12.53
C VAL A 24 -40.91 4.92 -11.86
N SER A 25 -40.96 5.34 -10.60
CA SER A 25 -39.93 5.17 -9.60
C SER A 25 -39.55 3.69 -9.56
N CYS A 26 -38.46 3.31 -10.24
CA CYS A 26 -37.71 2.12 -9.87
C CYS A 26 -37.01 2.45 -8.55
N GLY A 27 -37.78 2.36 -7.47
CA GLY A 27 -37.27 2.30 -6.11
C GLY A 27 -36.34 1.09 -6.00
N GLY A 28 -35.06 1.39 -6.04
CA GLY A 28 -34.02 0.51 -5.57
C GLY A 28 -33.10 1.34 -4.72
N ASP A 29 -33.44 1.53 -3.45
CA ASP A 29 -32.47 1.77 -2.37
C ASP A 29 -31.60 0.52 -2.20
N GLY A 30 -31.01 0.07 -3.30
CA GLY A 30 -30.17 -1.11 -3.37
C GLY A 30 -28.80 -0.72 -2.86
N ARG A 31 -28.67 -0.56 -1.54
CA ARG A 31 -27.36 -0.80 -0.93
C ARG A 31 -26.85 -2.12 -1.52
N PRO A 32 -25.60 -2.18 -2.00
CA PRO A 32 -25.01 -3.44 -2.43
C PRO A 32 -25.34 -4.53 -1.42
N PRO A 33 -25.67 -5.77 -1.85
CA PRO A 33 -25.98 -6.85 -0.92
C PRO A 33 -24.88 -6.92 0.12
N ARG A 34 -25.26 -6.86 1.41
CA ARG A 34 -24.28 -6.91 2.50
C ARG A 34 -23.50 -8.22 2.37
N VAL A 35 -22.18 -8.12 2.32
CA VAL A 35 -21.25 -9.24 2.40
C VAL A 35 -21.13 -9.61 3.87
N PRO A 36 -21.66 -10.76 4.30
CA PRO A 36 -21.56 -11.18 5.69
C PRO A 36 -20.09 -11.36 6.07
N MET A 37 -19.76 -11.06 7.32
CA MET A 37 -18.45 -11.42 7.84
C MET A 37 -18.26 -12.95 7.71
N PRO A 38 -17.13 -13.43 7.16
CA PRO A 38 -16.87 -14.86 7.05
C PRO A 38 -17.01 -15.57 8.41
N SER A 39 -17.63 -16.75 8.41
CA SER A 39 -17.97 -17.49 9.65
C SER A 39 -16.75 -17.97 10.44
N ASN A 40 -15.58 -18.06 9.79
CA ASN A 40 -14.31 -18.38 10.43
C ASN A 40 -13.69 -17.21 11.19
N VAL A 41 -14.22 -15.99 11.03
CA VAL A 41 -13.78 -14.83 11.81
C VAL A 41 -14.34 -14.93 13.23
N PRO A 42 -13.51 -14.86 14.28
CA PRO A 42 -13.98 -14.90 15.66
C PRO A 42 -14.82 -13.67 16.03
N THR A 43 -15.71 -13.81 17.02
CA THR A 43 -16.53 -12.70 17.56
C THR A 43 -15.85 -11.95 18.71
N VAL A 44 -14.69 -12.42 19.12
CA VAL A 44 -13.82 -11.87 20.17
C VAL A 44 -12.36 -12.05 19.77
N PRO A 45 -11.40 -11.28 20.31
CA PRO A 45 -11.58 -10.16 21.25
C PRO A 45 -12.21 -8.93 20.60
N GLN A 46 -12.77 -8.05 21.43
CA GLN A 46 -13.23 -6.72 21.04
C GLN A 46 -12.36 -5.66 21.71
N PHE A 47 -12.20 -4.52 21.05
CA PHE A 47 -11.42 -3.40 21.55
C PHE A 47 -12.26 -2.13 21.54
N PRO A 48 -12.06 -1.23 22.52
CA PRO A 48 -12.81 0.03 22.57
C PRO A 48 -12.44 0.96 21.42
N ASP A 49 -11.17 0.98 21.00
CA ASP A 49 -10.63 1.81 19.93
C ASP A 49 -9.34 1.21 19.34
N ALA A 50 -8.83 1.84 18.28
CA ALA A 50 -7.62 1.46 17.57
C ALA A 50 -6.37 1.56 18.45
N GLY A 51 -6.33 2.53 19.39
CA GLY A 51 -5.21 2.68 20.32
C GLY A 51 -5.09 1.45 21.23
N ALA A 52 -6.20 0.97 21.79
CA ALA A 52 -6.22 -0.22 22.62
C ALA A 52 -5.83 -1.51 21.86
N LEU A 53 -6.16 -1.60 20.56
CA LEU A 53 -5.70 -2.70 19.71
C LEU A 53 -4.18 -2.60 19.46
N VAL A 54 -3.68 -1.39 19.17
CA VAL A 54 -2.24 -1.12 19.01
C VAL A 54 -1.49 -1.48 20.29
N ASP A 55 -1.93 -1.03 21.46
CA ASP A 55 -1.33 -1.38 22.76
C ASP A 55 -1.27 -2.90 23.00
N ALA A 56 -2.22 -3.67 22.44
CA ALA A 56 -2.19 -5.13 22.51
C ALA A 56 -1.12 -5.73 21.59
N LEU A 57 -0.94 -5.19 20.38
CA LEU A 57 0.13 -5.57 19.46
C LEU A 57 1.52 -5.23 20.02
N GLU A 58 1.68 -4.04 20.60
CA GLU A 58 2.96 -3.60 21.16
C GLU A 58 3.39 -4.47 22.34
N ARG A 59 2.47 -4.79 23.26
CA ARG A 59 2.73 -5.73 24.38
C ARG A 59 3.12 -7.12 23.91
N ALA A 60 2.74 -7.51 22.69
CA ALA A 60 3.09 -8.78 22.07
C ALA A 60 4.34 -8.71 21.17
N GLY A 61 5.05 -7.58 21.15
CA GLY A 61 6.30 -7.42 20.41
C GLY A 61 6.13 -7.00 18.95
N VAL A 62 5.00 -6.41 18.59
CA VAL A 62 4.78 -5.77 17.27
C VAL A 62 4.63 -4.26 17.52
N PRO A 63 5.73 -3.49 17.58
CA PRO A 63 5.68 -2.06 17.87
C PRO A 63 4.93 -1.29 16.78
N CYS A 64 4.25 -0.19 17.10
CA CYS A 64 3.63 0.68 16.09
C CYS A 64 4.29 2.05 16.07
N LEU A 65 5.04 2.35 15.01
CA LEU A 65 5.31 3.74 14.66
C LEU A 65 4.07 4.31 13.98
N VAL A 66 3.25 5.03 14.76
CA VAL A 66 2.02 5.66 14.26
C VAL A 66 2.37 6.70 13.20
N THR A 67 1.88 6.51 11.98
CA THR A 67 2.03 7.46 10.87
C THR A 67 0.80 8.34 10.69
N LEU A 68 -0.38 7.80 11.01
CA LEU A 68 -1.64 8.53 11.00
C LEU A 68 -2.58 7.94 12.06
N HIS A 69 -3.31 8.81 12.75
CA HIS A 69 -4.41 8.41 13.62
C HIS A 69 -5.65 9.20 13.23
N SER A 70 -6.78 8.51 13.10
CA SER A 70 -8.06 9.15 12.81
C SER A 70 -9.16 8.56 13.68
N SER A 71 -10.06 9.44 14.14
CA SER A 71 -11.30 9.04 14.81
C SER A 71 -12.46 9.69 14.08
N LEU A 72 -13.44 8.87 13.71
CA LEU A 72 -14.69 9.29 13.10
C LEU A 72 -15.85 8.80 14.00
N PRO A 73 -17.06 9.38 13.88
CA PRO A 73 -18.21 8.88 14.61
C PRO A 73 -18.40 7.37 14.36
N GLY A 74 -18.27 6.58 15.43
CA GLY A 74 -18.45 5.14 15.41
C GLY A 74 -17.25 4.30 14.98
N GLY A 75 -16.08 4.89 14.74
CA GLY A 75 -14.87 4.11 14.43
C GLY A 75 -13.57 4.88 14.63
N SER A 76 -12.49 4.14 14.81
CA SER A 76 -11.13 4.68 14.94
C SER A 76 -10.18 3.89 14.07
N SER A 77 -9.24 4.58 13.44
CA SER A 77 -8.24 3.99 12.56
C SER A 77 -6.84 4.46 12.93
N THR A 78 -5.84 3.59 12.82
CA THR A 78 -4.43 3.90 13.07
C THR A 78 -3.54 3.21 12.06
N ASP A 79 -2.75 4.01 11.35
CA ASP A 79 -1.76 3.54 10.39
C ASP A 79 -0.44 3.34 11.14
N CYS A 80 0.12 2.14 11.01
CA CYS A 80 1.32 1.72 11.71
C CYS A 80 2.38 1.27 10.72
N THR A 81 3.61 1.73 10.95
CA THR A 81 4.81 1.10 10.42
C THR A 81 5.50 0.33 11.54
N THR A 82 5.91 -0.91 11.30
CA THR A 82 6.58 -1.73 12.31
C THR A 82 7.79 -2.43 11.77
N THR A 83 8.84 -2.55 12.58
CA THR A 83 10.03 -3.35 12.27
C THR A 83 10.10 -4.51 13.25
N VAL A 84 10.06 -5.72 12.72
CA VAL A 84 10.13 -6.97 13.49
C VAL A 84 11.21 -7.84 12.86
N ASP A 85 12.17 -8.31 13.65
CA ASP A 85 13.27 -9.17 13.19
C ASP A 85 14.08 -8.57 12.01
N GLY A 86 14.19 -7.24 11.96
CA GLY A 86 14.90 -6.49 10.92
C GLY A 86 14.11 -6.28 9.62
N ASP A 87 12.88 -6.78 9.56
CA ASP A 87 12.00 -6.57 8.43
C ASP A 87 10.90 -5.57 8.80
N THR A 88 10.68 -4.59 7.93
CA THR A 88 9.63 -3.61 8.13
C THR A 88 8.42 -3.84 7.23
N PHE A 89 7.23 -3.81 7.83
CA PHE A 89 5.96 -3.78 7.14
C PHE A 89 5.01 -2.72 7.69
N GLU A 90 3.99 -2.40 6.91
CA GLU A 90 2.91 -1.48 7.25
C GLU A 90 1.61 -2.25 7.52
N TYR A 91 0.79 -1.70 8.39
CA TYR A 91 -0.57 -2.18 8.62
C TYR A 91 -1.48 -1.05 9.06
N VAL A 92 -2.76 -1.17 8.72
CA VAL A 92 -3.80 -0.22 9.14
C VAL A 92 -4.74 -0.93 10.08
N VAL A 93 -4.91 -0.38 11.28
CA VAL A 93 -5.80 -0.86 12.32
C VAL A 93 -7.11 -0.12 12.23
N ASP A 94 -8.24 -0.84 12.11
CA ASP A 94 -9.58 -0.27 12.21
C ASP A 94 -10.36 -0.94 13.34
N VAL A 95 -10.99 -0.13 14.19
CA VAL A 95 -11.89 -0.58 15.27
C VAL A 95 -13.21 0.15 15.15
N TYR A 96 -14.31 -0.60 15.20
CA TYR A 96 -15.66 -0.11 14.95
C TYR A 96 -16.50 -0.21 16.22
N ASN A 97 -17.30 0.83 16.50
CA ASN A 97 -18.25 0.82 17.61
C ASN A 97 -19.41 -0.14 17.29
N PRO A 98 -19.62 -1.23 18.05
CA PRO A 98 -20.68 -2.21 17.81
C PRO A 98 -22.11 -1.64 17.90
N GLU A 99 -22.30 -0.49 18.55
CA GLU A 99 -23.61 0.19 18.61
C GLU A 99 -23.97 0.88 17.28
N GLN A 100 -22.97 1.18 16.44
CA GLN A 100 -23.14 1.92 15.19
C GLN A 100 -22.86 1.07 13.95
N PHE A 101 -21.94 0.10 14.07
CA PHE A 101 -21.54 -0.79 12.99
C PHE A 101 -21.87 -2.23 13.34
N THR A 102 -22.63 -2.87 12.46
CA THR A 102 -22.88 -4.31 12.56
C THR A 102 -21.66 -5.09 12.08
N ARG A 103 -21.58 -6.36 12.47
CA ARG A 103 -20.54 -7.28 11.98
C ARG A 103 -20.52 -7.38 10.45
N ASP A 104 -21.67 -7.28 9.80
CA ASP A 104 -21.77 -7.28 8.34
C ASP A 104 -21.29 -5.97 7.72
N ASP A 105 -21.36 -4.84 8.44
CA ASP A 105 -20.79 -3.59 7.96
C ASP A 105 -19.25 -3.67 7.93
N ILE A 106 -18.65 -4.33 8.92
CA ILE A 106 -17.21 -4.65 8.92
C ILE A 106 -16.89 -5.65 7.79
N GLY A 107 -17.73 -6.67 7.60
CA GLY A 107 -17.62 -7.62 6.49
C GLY A 107 -17.61 -6.96 5.11
N ASN A 108 -18.47 -5.95 4.92
CA ASN A 108 -18.50 -5.13 3.70
C ASN A 108 -17.20 -4.36 3.47
N ALA A 109 -16.65 -3.72 4.51
CA ALA A 109 -15.39 -2.97 4.41
C ALA A 109 -14.23 -3.89 4.01
N ILE A 110 -14.12 -5.06 4.66
CA ILE A 110 -13.12 -6.08 4.34
C ILE A 110 -13.31 -6.58 2.91
N ALA A 111 -14.54 -6.91 2.50
CA ALA A 111 -14.82 -7.41 1.16
C ALA A 111 -14.45 -6.39 0.08
N ALA A 112 -14.75 -5.11 0.32
CA ALA A 112 -14.35 -4.02 -0.56
C ALA A 112 -12.82 -3.92 -0.66
N GLY A 113 -12.10 -3.98 0.46
CA GLY A 113 -10.64 -3.97 0.48
C GLY A 113 -10.00 -5.15 -0.26
N ARG A 114 -10.53 -6.36 -0.03
CA ARG A 114 -10.05 -7.59 -0.69
C ARG A 114 -10.30 -7.60 -2.19
N THR A 115 -11.43 -7.05 -2.63
CA THR A 115 -11.83 -7.06 -4.05
C THR A 115 -11.20 -5.90 -4.83
N ALA A 116 -11.25 -4.68 -4.29
CA ALA A 116 -10.81 -3.48 -5.00
C ALA A 116 -9.30 -3.26 -4.92
N TYR A 117 -8.69 -3.63 -3.79
CA TYR A 117 -7.27 -3.37 -3.50
C TYR A 117 -6.46 -4.63 -3.25
N HIS A 118 -7.08 -5.82 -3.36
CA HIS A 118 -6.40 -7.11 -3.17
C HIS A 118 -5.71 -7.26 -1.81
N GLN A 119 -6.21 -6.55 -0.81
CA GLN A 119 -5.61 -6.46 0.52
C GLN A 119 -5.85 -7.72 1.34
N THR A 120 -4.87 -8.08 2.17
CA THR A 120 -5.02 -9.15 3.16
C THR A 120 -5.45 -8.54 4.49
N PHE A 121 -6.45 -9.13 5.12
CA PHE A 121 -6.95 -8.67 6.41
C PHE A 121 -6.73 -9.70 7.51
N VAL A 122 -6.56 -9.24 8.73
CA VAL A 122 -6.80 -10.00 9.96
C VAL A 122 -8.00 -9.40 10.65
N ALA A 123 -8.98 -10.20 11.05
CA ALA A 123 -10.17 -9.68 11.71
C ALA A 123 -10.59 -10.54 12.90
N ALA A 124 -11.19 -9.88 13.89
CA ALA A 124 -11.94 -10.51 14.98
C ALA A 124 -12.91 -9.48 15.58
N GLY A 125 -13.91 -9.95 16.33
CA GLY A 125 -14.79 -9.08 17.11
C GLY A 125 -15.34 -7.88 16.34
N ASN A 126 -14.91 -6.69 16.74
CA ASN A 126 -15.30 -5.39 16.19
C ASN A 126 -14.15 -4.68 15.47
N TRP A 127 -13.13 -5.40 15.02
CA TRP A 127 -11.93 -4.80 14.43
C TRP A 127 -11.44 -5.57 13.19
N SER A 128 -10.67 -4.87 12.37
CA SER A 128 -9.92 -5.43 11.25
C SER A 128 -8.56 -4.74 11.13
N ILE A 129 -7.57 -5.50 10.68
CA ILE A 129 -6.25 -4.98 10.35
C ILE A 129 -5.99 -5.30 8.88
N ASN A 130 -5.82 -4.27 8.06
CA ASN A 130 -5.25 -4.43 6.72
C ASN A 130 -3.74 -4.61 6.86
N VAL A 131 -3.23 -5.77 6.45
CA VAL A 131 -1.81 -6.09 6.52
C VAL A 131 -1.20 -5.92 5.13
N VAL A 132 -0.34 -4.91 4.96
CA VAL A 132 0.25 -4.58 3.66
C VAL A 132 1.17 -5.69 3.16
N ASP A 133 1.90 -6.36 4.06
CA ASP A 133 2.62 -7.60 3.75
C ASP A 133 1.86 -8.83 4.32
N PRO A 134 1.15 -9.61 3.48
CA PRO A 134 0.32 -10.73 3.89
C PRO A 134 1.04 -11.81 4.71
N ALA A 135 2.37 -11.92 4.62
CA ALA A 135 3.13 -12.92 5.37
C ALA A 135 3.12 -12.68 6.90
N TYR A 136 2.85 -11.45 7.34
CA TYR A 136 2.71 -11.12 8.76
C TYR A 136 1.30 -11.33 9.30
N ALA A 137 0.29 -11.50 8.43
CA ALA A 137 -1.08 -11.71 8.84
C ALA A 137 -1.27 -12.94 9.75
N PRO A 138 -0.64 -14.11 9.50
CA PRO A 138 -0.73 -15.25 10.42
C PRO A 138 -0.19 -14.95 11.83
N ARG A 139 0.93 -14.21 11.93
CA ARG A 139 1.52 -13.83 13.22
C ARG A 139 0.60 -12.87 13.98
N ILE A 140 0.06 -11.85 13.31
CA ILE A 140 -0.92 -10.91 13.87
C ILE A 140 -2.18 -11.64 14.33
N ALA A 141 -2.70 -12.55 13.50
CA ALA A 141 -3.87 -13.37 13.83
C ALA A 141 -3.63 -14.26 15.07
N GLN A 142 -2.45 -14.87 15.18
CA GLN A 142 -2.07 -15.66 16.35
C GLN A 142 -1.99 -14.81 17.63
N ILE A 143 -1.38 -13.63 17.55
CA ILE A 143 -1.21 -12.71 18.68
C ILE A 143 -2.56 -12.22 19.20
N LEU A 144 -3.43 -11.77 18.29
CA LEU A 144 -4.70 -11.12 18.63
C LEU A 144 -5.89 -12.07 18.68
N GLY A 145 -5.70 -13.36 18.36
CA GLY A 145 -6.80 -14.33 18.26
C GLY A 145 -7.77 -14.03 17.11
N GLY A 146 -7.26 -13.51 15.99
CA GLY A 146 -8.05 -13.21 14.79
C GLY A 146 -7.98 -14.30 13.72
N ALA A 147 -8.72 -14.09 12.62
CA ALA A 147 -8.64 -14.91 11.42
C ALA A 147 -8.01 -14.13 10.27
N VAL A 148 -7.14 -14.81 9.51
CA VAL A 148 -6.58 -14.28 8.27
C VAL A 148 -7.61 -14.42 7.15
N LEU A 149 -7.86 -13.33 6.45
CA LEU A 149 -8.70 -13.21 5.27
C LEU A 149 -7.81 -12.78 4.10
N PRO A 150 -7.32 -13.73 3.28
CA PRO A 150 -6.39 -13.43 2.21
C PRO A 150 -7.02 -12.52 1.16
N GLY A 151 -6.25 -11.60 0.60
CA GLY A 151 -6.68 -10.80 -0.55
C GLY A 151 -6.90 -11.64 -1.80
N ASP A 152 -7.68 -11.11 -2.74
CA ASP A 152 -8.07 -11.84 -3.97
C ASP A 152 -7.15 -11.53 -5.16
N GLY A 153 -6.10 -10.72 -4.95
CA GLY A 153 -5.14 -10.41 -6.01
C GLY A 153 -4.14 -11.54 -6.22
N PRO A 154 -3.39 -11.51 -7.32
CA PRO A 154 -2.34 -12.48 -7.53
C PRO A 154 -1.39 -12.36 -6.35
N SER A 155 -1.30 -13.43 -5.54
CA SER A 155 -0.09 -13.74 -4.78
C SER A 155 1.06 -13.34 -5.67
N ALA A 156 1.83 -12.29 -5.30
CA ALA A 156 2.84 -11.68 -6.15
C ALA A 156 3.48 -12.82 -6.94
N PRO A 157 3.26 -12.91 -8.26
CA PRO A 157 3.39 -14.18 -8.96
C PRO A 157 4.76 -14.73 -8.57
N ALA A 158 4.82 -16.02 -8.24
CA ALA A 158 6.06 -16.69 -7.83
C ALA A 158 7.02 -16.79 -9.04
N ARG A 159 7.18 -15.67 -9.76
CA ARG A 159 8.13 -15.45 -10.80
C ARG A 159 9.50 -15.67 -10.15
N PRO A 160 10.33 -16.49 -10.80
CA PRO A 160 11.68 -16.67 -10.33
C PRO A 160 12.36 -15.29 -10.35
N LEU A 161 12.92 -14.90 -9.21
CA LEU A 161 13.90 -13.82 -9.18
C LEU A 161 15.17 -14.31 -9.89
N PRO A 162 15.99 -13.41 -10.47
CA PRO A 162 17.32 -13.81 -10.91
C PRO A 162 18.13 -14.34 -9.72
N VAL A 163 19.23 -15.04 -10.00
CA VAL A 163 20.15 -15.46 -8.95
C VAL A 163 20.77 -14.21 -8.30
N ILE A 164 20.34 -13.89 -7.09
CA ILE A 164 20.85 -12.74 -6.34
C ILE A 164 22.15 -13.16 -5.61
N PRO A 165 23.27 -12.45 -5.80
CA PRO A 165 24.52 -12.77 -5.11
C PRO A 165 24.37 -12.76 -3.57
N PRO A 166 25.00 -13.70 -2.85
CA PRO A 166 24.92 -13.78 -1.38
C PRO A 166 25.83 -12.77 -0.67
N ALA A 167 26.61 -11.97 -1.41
CA ALA A 167 27.46 -10.90 -0.92
C ALA A 167 27.56 -9.78 -1.98
N PRO A 168 27.83 -8.51 -1.59
CA PRO A 168 28.07 -8.04 -0.22
C PRO A 168 26.76 -7.87 0.58
N ARG A 169 26.88 -8.01 1.91
CA ARG A 169 25.84 -7.63 2.88
C ARG A 169 26.20 -6.28 3.49
N TYR A 170 25.19 -5.48 3.82
CA TYR A 170 25.36 -4.23 4.56
C TYR A 170 24.71 -4.35 5.94
N ASP A 171 25.34 -3.77 6.95
CA ASP A 171 24.81 -3.82 8.32
C ASP A 171 23.68 -2.80 8.53
N SER A 172 23.66 -1.72 7.73
CA SER A 172 22.67 -0.66 7.83
C SER A 172 22.38 0.01 6.49
N VAL A 173 21.24 0.70 6.40
CA VAL A 173 20.85 1.45 5.20
C VAL A 173 21.78 2.62 4.91
N GLU A 174 22.46 3.18 5.93
CA GLU A 174 23.46 4.24 5.79
C GLU A 174 24.77 3.73 5.17
N GLN A 175 25.18 2.51 5.49
CA GLN A 175 26.33 1.88 4.83
C GLN A 175 26.01 1.64 3.35
N LEU A 176 24.82 1.11 3.04
CA LEU A 176 24.34 0.94 1.68
C LEU A 176 24.27 2.29 0.93
N ALA A 177 23.74 3.33 1.57
CA ALA A 177 23.67 4.68 0.99
C ALA A 177 25.06 5.28 0.71
N THR A 178 26.05 4.95 1.53
CA THR A 178 27.45 5.36 1.32
C THR A 178 28.07 4.63 0.14
N ALA A 179 27.80 3.33 -0.02
CA ALA A 179 28.21 2.58 -1.21
C ALA A 179 27.52 3.10 -2.49
N LEU A 180 26.23 3.41 -2.41
CA LEU A 180 25.48 4.00 -3.52
C LEU A 180 26.04 5.37 -3.91
N ASP A 181 26.38 6.21 -2.93
CA ASP A 181 26.97 7.54 -3.15
C ASP A 181 28.29 7.47 -3.92
N ALA A 182 29.12 6.47 -3.61
CA ALA A 182 30.39 6.24 -4.30
C ALA A 182 30.20 5.78 -5.77
N SER A 183 29.10 5.10 -6.09
CA SER A 183 28.82 4.60 -7.44
C SER A 183 28.10 5.63 -8.32
N VAL A 184 26.97 6.17 -7.86
CA VAL A 184 26.07 7.02 -8.68
C VAL A 184 25.60 8.30 -7.98
N GLY A 185 26.13 8.59 -6.78
CA GLY A 185 25.68 9.68 -5.92
C GLY A 185 24.42 9.31 -5.12
N CYS A 186 24.29 9.86 -3.91
CA CYS A 186 23.14 9.70 -3.02
C CYS A 186 23.05 10.92 -2.09
N GLU A 187 22.60 12.04 -2.66
CA GLU A 187 22.43 13.35 -2.01
C GLU A 187 21.08 13.47 -1.30
N ASP A 188 20.94 14.45 -0.41
CA ASP A 188 19.68 14.74 0.33
C ASP A 188 19.07 13.49 0.98
N ARG A 189 19.93 12.71 1.63
CA ARG A 189 19.54 11.48 2.32
C ARG A 189 18.45 11.79 3.34
N LYS A 190 17.31 11.12 3.18
CA LYS A 190 16.17 11.23 4.07
C LYS A 190 15.78 9.84 4.55
N ALA A 191 15.79 9.64 5.87
CA ALA A 191 15.20 8.45 6.45
C ALA A 191 13.69 8.47 6.19
N GLU A 192 13.17 7.37 5.69
CA GLU A 192 11.75 7.15 5.45
C GLU A 192 11.22 6.16 6.50
N PRO A 193 9.90 6.17 6.75
CA PRO A 193 9.27 5.15 7.56
C PRO A 193 9.72 3.77 7.13
N GLY A 194 9.95 2.94 8.14
CA GLY A 194 10.23 1.54 7.90
C GLY A 194 11.66 1.15 7.60
N GLY A 195 12.62 1.94 8.08
CA GLY A 195 14.04 1.64 7.97
C GLY A 195 14.56 1.74 6.53
N SER A 196 13.84 2.47 5.67
CA SER A 196 14.27 2.77 4.31
C SER A 196 14.91 4.17 4.24
N LEU A 197 15.69 4.42 3.20
CA LEU A 197 16.34 5.70 2.97
C LEU A 197 16.08 6.15 1.54
N ALA A 198 15.63 7.39 1.37
CA ALA A 198 15.50 8.03 0.08
C ALA A 198 16.68 8.98 -0.17
N CYS A 199 17.14 9.09 -1.41
CA CYS A 199 18.15 10.07 -1.81
C CYS A 199 18.07 10.41 -3.30
N ARG A 200 18.75 11.50 -3.69
CA ARG A 200 18.94 11.90 -5.09
C ARG A 200 20.20 11.28 -5.68
N THR A 201 20.07 10.58 -6.80
CA THR A 201 21.16 9.95 -7.56
C THR A 201 21.38 10.66 -8.90
N GLY A 202 22.42 10.32 -9.67
CA GLY A 202 22.64 10.90 -11.01
C GLY A 202 23.39 12.23 -11.03
N SER A 203 23.38 12.99 -9.91
CA SER A 203 24.00 14.32 -9.79
C SER A 203 25.48 14.37 -10.19
N ARG A 204 26.22 13.27 -10.00
CA ARG A 204 27.66 13.16 -10.29
C ARG A 204 27.99 12.61 -11.68
N VAL A 205 27.00 12.06 -12.39
CA VAL A 205 27.19 11.38 -13.70
C VAL A 205 26.54 12.12 -14.87
N GLY A 206 25.96 13.30 -14.63
CA GLY A 206 25.45 14.20 -15.69
C GLY A 206 24.08 13.82 -16.27
N HIS A 207 23.46 12.77 -15.74
CA HIS A 207 22.03 12.50 -15.87
C HIS A 207 21.34 13.27 -14.73
N GLY A 208 20.29 14.06 -15.02
CA GLY A 208 19.66 14.94 -14.02
C GLY A 208 19.32 14.19 -12.71
N PRO A 209 19.20 14.89 -11.57
CA PRO A 209 19.01 14.20 -10.29
C PRO A 209 17.76 13.32 -10.34
N ASN A 210 17.94 12.03 -10.05
CA ASN A 210 16.91 11.01 -10.04
C ASN A 210 16.60 10.59 -8.60
N CYS A 211 15.47 9.92 -8.35
CA CYS A 211 15.17 9.35 -7.05
C CYS A 211 15.75 7.94 -6.87
N ALA A 212 16.16 7.64 -5.63
CA ALA A 212 16.43 6.28 -5.16
C ALA A 212 15.75 6.02 -3.82
N SER A 213 15.27 4.79 -3.63
CA SER A 213 14.82 4.25 -2.34
C SER A 213 15.62 3.00 -2.00
N LEU A 214 16.23 2.99 -0.83
CA LEU A 214 17.18 1.98 -0.37
C LEU A 214 16.59 1.22 0.81
N ARG A 215 16.80 -0.09 0.84
CA ARG A 215 16.41 -0.97 1.96
C ARG A 215 17.50 -1.99 2.25
N VAL A 216 17.66 -2.30 3.53
CA VAL A 216 18.42 -3.44 4.04
C VAL A 216 17.44 -4.35 4.78
N PHE A 217 17.57 -5.67 4.59
CA PHE A 217 16.64 -6.68 5.07
C PHE A 217 17.30 -7.57 6.12
N GLY A 218 16.52 -8.06 7.08
CA GLY A 218 16.99 -9.02 8.08
C GLY A 218 17.24 -10.41 7.48
N SER A 219 16.54 -10.75 6.39
CA SER A 219 16.62 -12.06 5.75
C SER A 219 16.55 -12.01 4.22
N ASP A 220 17.16 -12.99 3.56
CA ASP A 220 17.07 -13.18 2.10
C ASP A 220 15.61 -13.38 1.66
N ALA A 221 14.80 -14.05 2.50
CA ALA A 221 13.37 -14.24 2.27
C ALA A 221 12.59 -12.91 2.33
N GLY A 222 12.93 -12.02 3.27
CA GLY A 222 12.35 -10.68 3.38
C GLY A 222 12.68 -9.82 2.15
N ARG A 223 13.94 -9.84 1.71
CA ARG A 223 14.39 -9.20 0.45
C ARG A 223 13.58 -9.71 -0.74
N ASP A 224 13.57 -11.02 -0.95
CA ASP A 224 12.93 -11.63 -2.12
C ASP A 224 11.42 -11.34 -2.17
N ARG A 225 10.77 -11.28 -1.01
CA ARG A 225 9.36 -10.90 -0.93
C ARG A 225 9.16 -9.44 -1.30
N SER A 226 9.98 -8.53 -0.76
CA SER A 226 9.93 -7.11 -1.10
C SER A 226 10.14 -6.89 -2.61
N LEU A 227 11.05 -7.64 -3.23
CA LEU A 227 11.27 -7.59 -4.68
C LEU A 227 10.04 -8.06 -5.45
N ARG A 228 9.47 -9.23 -5.09
CA ARG A 228 8.25 -9.72 -5.75
C ARG A 228 7.06 -8.77 -5.57
N GLY A 229 6.94 -8.13 -4.41
CA GLY A 229 5.95 -7.07 -4.18
C GLY A 229 6.12 -5.90 -5.13
N ALA A 230 7.36 -5.39 -5.26
CA ALA A 230 7.66 -4.30 -6.18
C ALA A 230 7.39 -4.67 -7.65
N LEU A 231 7.61 -5.93 -8.05
CA LEU A 231 7.34 -6.43 -9.40
C LEU A 231 5.86 -6.78 -9.66
N SER A 232 5.01 -6.77 -8.63
CA SER A 232 3.59 -7.14 -8.76
C SER A 232 2.71 -6.04 -9.33
N VAL A 233 3.20 -4.80 -9.41
CA VAL A 233 2.45 -3.64 -9.90
C VAL A 233 2.70 -3.46 -11.40
N PRO A 234 1.71 -3.70 -12.28
CA PRO A 234 1.86 -3.53 -13.72
C PRO A 234 2.14 -2.06 -14.09
N GLY A 235 3.08 -1.81 -15.00
CA GLY A 235 3.36 -0.47 -15.52
C GLY A 235 4.26 0.41 -14.65
N ILE A 236 4.77 -0.10 -13.52
CA ILE A 236 5.91 0.47 -12.82
C ILE A 236 7.13 -0.35 -13.26
N PRO A 237 8.00 0.15 -14.14
CA PRO A 237 9.23 -0.55 -14.47
C PRO A 237 10.14 -0.47 -13.23
N GLY A 238 10.02 -1.46 -12.37
CA GLY A 238 10.89 -1.62 -11.21
C GLY A 238 12.24 -2.10 -11.69
N TYR A 239 13.11 -1.20 -12.13
CA TYR A 239 14.53 -1.52 -12.35
C TYR A 239 15.23 -1.43 -11.00
N LEU A 240 15.16 -2.54 -10.28
CA LEU A 240 15.68 -2.69 -8.92
C LEU A 240 17.07 -3.29 -9.00
N ALA A 241 18.07 -2.66 -8.38
CA ALA A 241 19.33 -3.35 -8.10
C ALA A 241 19.19 -4.07 -6.75
N ALA A 242 19.53 -5.35 -6.69
CA ALA A 242 19.44 -6.13 -5.45
C ALA A 242 20.68 -6.99 -5.22
N GLY A 243 21.05 -7.15 -3.95
CA GLY A 243 22.13 -8.03 -3.52
C GLY A 243 21.76 -8.78 -2.24
N ALA A 244 22.75 -9.30 -1.54
CA ALA A 244 22.59 -10.26 -0.45
C ALA A 244 21.46 -9.92 0.55
N ASN A 245 21.48 -8.75 1.17
CA ASN A 245 20.45 -8.32 2.10
C ASN A 245 19.95 -6.91 1.78
N TRP A 246 20.04 -6.47 0.53
CA TRP A 246 19.75 -5.09 0.17
C TRP A 246 19.05 -4.97 -1.17
N SER A 247 18.32 -3.87 -1.34
CA SER A 247 17.74 -3.45 -2.62
C SER A 247 17.79 -1.93 -2.77
N VAL A 248 17.95 -1.48 -4.01
CA VAL A 248 17.86 -0.07 -4.42
C VAL A 248 16.85 0.02 -5.57
N ASN A 249 15.76 0.75 -5.35
CA ASN A 249 14.81 1.13 -6.38
C ASN A 249 15.23 2.47 -6.98
N LEU A 250 15.44 2.54 -8.29
CA LEU A 250 15.95 3.70 -9.00
C LEU A 250 14.90 4.23 -9.98
N CYS A 251 14.80 5.56 -10.07
CA CYS A 251 13.91 6.21 -11.03
C CYS A 251 14.51 6.35 -12.44
N ASP A 252 15.83 6.15 -12.57
CA ASP A 252 16.55 6.16 -13.86
C ASP A 252 17.07 4.77 -14.20
N TYR A 253 16.53 4.23 -15.29
CA TYR A 253 16.83 2.91 -15.82
C TYR A 253 18.31 2.75 -16.17
N GLY A 254 18.99 3.82 -16.59
CA GLY A 254 20.41 3.79 -16.97
C GLY A 254 21.35 3.57 -15.79
N LEU A 255 20.88 3.68 -14.55
CA LEU A 255 21.71 3.55 -13.34
C LEU A 255 21.68 2.13 -12.74
N ALA A 256 20.63 1.34 -12.97
CA ALA A 256 20.45 0.04 -12.30
C ALA A 256 21.60 -0.94 -12.58
N ASP A 257 22.02 -1.07 -13.84
CA ASP A 257 23.14 -1.93 -14.22
C ASP A 257 24.46 -1.51 -13.57
N ARG A 258 24.69 -0.20 -13.44
CA ARG A 258 25.88 0.34 -12.80
C ARG A 258 25.85 0.07 -11.30
N VAL A 259 24.72 0.31 -10.64
CA VAL A 259 24.55 0.03 -9.21
C VAL A 259 24.72 -1.46 -8.93
N ALA A 260 24.08 -2.33 -9.71
CA ALA A 260 24.23 -3.77 -9.59
C ALA A 260 25.70 -4.20 -9.76
N ARG A 261 26.40 -3.67 -10.76
CA ARG A 261 27.82 -3.98 -10.98
C ARG A 261 28.73 -3.50 -9.85
N ASP A 262 28.58 -2.24 -9.44
CA ASP A 262 29.50 -1.59 -8.51
C ASP A 262 29.28 -2.05 -7.07
N LEU A 263 28.02 -2.34 -6.68
CA LEU A 263 27.66 -2.83 -5.35
C LEU A 263 27.60 -4.37 -5.29
N GLY A 264 27.93 -5.08 -6.36
CA GLY A 264 27.97 -6.55 -6.38
C GLY A 264 26.58 -7.22 -6.29
N GLY A 265 25.56 -6.59 -6.86
CA GLY A 265 24.21 -7.12 -6.97
C GLY A 265 23.85 -7.60 -8.38
N VAL A 266 22.55 -7.70 -8.63
CA VAL A 266 21.93 -8.02 -9.92
C VAL A 266 20.78 -7.06 -10.18
N VAL A 267 20.51 -6.78 -11.46
CA VAL A 267 19.29 -6.08 -11.84
C VAL A 267 18.13 -7.07 -11.78
N VAL A 268 17.09 -6.66 -11.07
CA VAL A 268 15.80 -7.33 -11.00
C VAL A 268 14.86 -6.43 -11.79
N SER A 269 14.51 -6.85 -13.01
CA SER A 269 13.51 -6.19 -13.86
C SER A 269 12.42 -7.18 -14.23
N TYR A 270 11.22 -6.66 -14.50
CA TYR A 270 10.16 -7.40 -15.16
C TYR A 270 9.49 -6.49 -16.17
N ASP A 271 9.62 -6.83 -17.46
CA ASP A 271 9.10 -6.02 -18.56
C ASP A 271 7.63 -6.33 -18.91
N GLY A 272 6.92 -7.11 -18.10
CA GLY A 272 5.48 -7.29 -18.31
C GLY A 272 5.12 -8.02 -19.60
N ASP A 273 5.77 -9.15 -19.89
CA ASP A 273 5.28 -10.11 -20.89
C ASP A 273 4.20 -11.04 -20.31
#